data_AF-A0A1F8SKH7-F1
#
_entry.id   AF-A0A1F8SKH7-F1
#
_cell.length_a   1.000
_cell.length_b   1.000
_cell.length_c   1.000
_cell.angle_alpha   90.00
_cell.angle_beta   90.00
_cell.angle_gamma   90.00
#
_symmetry.space_group_name_H-M   'P 1'
#
loop_
_entity.id
_entity.type
_entity.pdbx_description
1 polymer ?
#
loop_
_entity_poly.entity_id
_entity_poly.type
_entity_poly.pdbx_seq_one_letter_code
_entity_poly.pdbx_strand_id
1 'polypeptide(L)'
;MITFTLSPLDITGPSAPYLLLVFGLLALFVVNLLLALVEGVILTLLSWNPFRTSMTVALFMNIASGIVNGILLILLQRTPFVWLPISFILSIIIEAFVLTYFKRDAFRQNIMSIFLVNLASYILLILPAYYFGSHP
;
A
#
# COMPACT_ATOMS: atom_id res chain seq x y z
N MET A 1 -46.03 -0.27 -9.17
CA MET A 1 -44.87 -0.30 -8.27
C MET A 1 -43.89 -1.31 -8.86
N ILE A 2 -42.79 -0.86 -9.47
CA ILE A 2 -41.82 -1.74 -10.14
C ILE A 2 -40.77 -2.12 -9.10
N THR A 3 -40.72 -3.40 -8.74
CA THR A 3 -39.75 -3.95 -7.79
C THR A 3 -38.47 -4.28 -8.57
N PHE A 4 -37.41 -3.49 -8.38
CA PHE A 4 -36.08 -3.85 -8.90
C PHE A 4 -35.51 -4.98 -8.05
N THR A 5 -35.60 -6.22 -8.54
CA THR A 5 -34.86 -7.34 -7.97
C THR A 5 -33.41 -7.22 -8.43
N LEU A 6 -32.54 -6.69 -7.56
CA LEU A 6 -31.10 -6.81 -7.74
C LEU A 6 -30.75 -8.30 -7.68
N SER A 7 -30.50 -8.93 -8.82
CA SER A 7 -29.96 -10.28 -8.86
C SER A 7 -28.65 -10.27 -8.06
N PRO A 8 -28.51 -11.11 -7.00
CA PRO A 8 -27.26 -11.20 -6.28
C PRO A 8 -26.14 -11.57 -7.27
N LEU A 9 -24.99 -10.90 -7.14
CA LEU A 9 -23.83 -11.12 -8.00
C LEU A 9 -23.49 -12.62 -8.01
N ASP A 10 -23.72 -13.29 -9.15
CA ASP A 10 -23.45 -14.72 -9.29
C ASP A 10 -21.94 -14.98 -9.36
N ILE A 11 -21.37 -15.26 -8.19
CA ILE A 11 -19.95 -15.58 -7.99
C ILE A 11 -19.59 -17.01 -8.44
N THR A 12 -20.53 -17.78 -9.00
CA THR A 12 -20.29 -19.16 -9.46
C THR A 12 -20.23 -19.30 -10.98
N GLY A 13 -20.61 -18.26 -11.72
CA GLY A 13 -20.54 -18.24 -13.18
C GLY A 13 -19.09 -18.20 -13.72
N PRO A 14 -18.86 -18.58 -14.99
CA PRO A 14 -17.52 -18.61 -15.60
C PRO A 14 -16.82 -17.24 -15.64
N SER A 15 -17.56 -16.14 -15.49
CA SER A 15 -17.04 -14.77 -15.41
C SER A 15 -16.60 -14.35 -14.00
N ALA A 16 -16.99 -15.08 -12.96
CA ALA A 16 -16.71 -14.75 -11.56
C ALA A 16 -15.22 -14.57 -11.22
N PRO A 17 -14.26 -15.40 -11.70
CA PRO A 17 -12.84 -15.20 -11.38
C PRO A 17 -12.28 -13.91 -11.99
N TYR A 18 -12.76 -13.50 -13.17
CA TYR A 18 -12.33 -12.25 -13.81
C TYR A 18 -12.83 -11.02 -13.05
N LEU A 19 -14.08 -11.03 -12.59
CA LEU A 19 -14.63 -9.95 -11.76
C LEU A 19 -13.86 -9.81 -10.46
N LEU A 20 -13.54 -10.94 -9.81
CA LEU A 20 -12.78 -10.95 -8.55
C LEU A 20 -11.37 -10.37 -8.74
N LEU A 21 -10.69 -10.70 -9.85
CA LEU A 21 -9.40 -10.12 -10.20
C LEU A 21 -9.48 -8.60 -10.44
N VAL A 22 -10.49 -8.14 -11.17
CA VAL A 22 -10.68 -6.70 -11.44
C VAL A 22 -10.94 -5.92 -10.15
N PHE A 23 -11.85 -6.41 -9.29
CA PHE A 23 -12.12 -5.76 -8.01
C PHE A 23 -10.92 -5.82 -7.06
N GLY A 24 -10.18 -6.93 -7.03
CA GLY A 24 -8.96 -7.05 -6.26
C GLY A 24 -7.87 -6.06 -6.70
N LEU A 25 -7.65 -5.93 -8.01
CA LEU A 25 -6.71 -4.95 -8.57
C LEU A 25 -7.14 -3.50 -8.28
N LEU A 26 -8.43 -3.19 -8.43
CA LEU A 26 -8.97 -1.87 -8.10
C LEU A 26 -8.79 -1.54 -6.61
N ALA A 27 -9.07 -2.50 -5.73
CA ALA A 27 -8.89 -2.31 -4.29
C ALA A 27 -7.41 -2.06 -3.95
N LEU A 28 -6.49 -2.85 -4.50
CA LEU A 28 -5.05 -2.66 -4.33
C LEU A 28 -4.61 -1.28 -4.83
N PHE A 29 -5.09 -0.86 -6.01
CA PHE A 29 -4.77 0.45 -6.57
C PHE A 29 -5.23 1.59 -5.66
N VAL A 30 -6.48 1.55 -5.17
CA VAL A 30 -7.03 2.57 -4.27
C VAL A 30 -6.25 2.64 -2.97
N VAL A 31 -5.95 1.49 -2.34
CA VAL A 31 -5.16 1.42 -1.11
C VAL A 31 -3.77 2.02 -1.34
N ASN A 32 -3.13 1.69 -2.45
CA ASN A 32 -1.80 2.21 -2.78
C ASN A 32 -1.80 3.74 -2.98
N LEU A 33 -2.87 4.27 -3.55
CA LEU A 33 -3.04 5.71 -3.75
C LEU A 33 -3.28 6.45 -2.43
N LEU A 34 -4.05 5.85 -1.51
CA LEU A 34 -4.24 6.36 -0.15
C LEU A 34 -2.94 6.35 0.66
N LEU A 35 -2.17 5.26 0.59
CA LEU A 35 -0.85 5.19 1.21
C LEU A 35 0.05 6.29 0.66
N ALA A 36 0.21 6.38 -0.67
CA ALA A 36 1.02 7.42 -1.29
C ALA A 36 0.62 8.84 -0.89
N LEU A 37 -0.68 9.10 -0.71
CA LEU A 37 -1.19 10.37 -0.22
C LEU A 37 -0.75 10.64 1.23
N VAL A 38 -0.98 9.68 2.13
CA VAL A 38 -0.59 9.79 3.55
C VAL A 38 0.92 10.02 3.66
N GLU A 39 1.71 9.23 2.94
CA GLU A 39 3.16 9.32 2.94
C GLU A 39 3.67 10.63 2.33
N GLY A 40 3.09 11.08 1.23
CA GLY A 40 3.41 12.37 0.62
C GLY A 40 3.15 13.55 1.56
N VAL A 41 2.04 13.52 2.30
CA VAL A 41 1.72 14.51 3.33
C VAL A 41 2.75 14.47 4.46
N ILE A 42 3.07 13.28 4.99
CA ILE A 42 4.05 13.14 6.08
C ILE A 42 5.43 13.62 5.67
N LEU A 43 5.93 13.23 4.48
CA LEU A 43 7.21 13.72 3.96
C LEU A 43 7.23 15.25 3.85
N THR A 44 6.10 15.85 3.47
CA THR A 44 5.97 17.31 3.42
C THR A 44 6.00 17.93 4.82
N LEU A 45 5.29 17.34 5.79
CA LEU A 45 5.27 17.80 7.19
C LEU A 45 6.64 17.66 7.85
N LEU A 46 7.40 16.62 7.51
CA LEU A 46 8.78 16.41 7.97
C LEU A 46 9.79 17.32 7.27
N SER A 47 9.32 18.27 6.45
CA SER A 47 10.17 19.20 5.70
C SER A 47 11.21 18.47 4.83
N TRP A 48 10.86 17.28 4.32
CA TRP A 48 11.77 16.50 3.47
C TRP A 48 11.96 17.18 2.11
N ASN A 49 10.84 17.54 1.48
CA ASN A 49 10.73 18.33 0.25
C ASN A 49 9.33 18.98 0.12
N PRO A 50 9.14 19.92 -0.85
CA PRO A 50 7.83 20.48 -1.16
C PRO A 50 6.80 19.41 -1.54
N PHE A 51 5.52 19.69 -1.31
CA PHE A 51 4.42 18.74 -1.47
C PHE A 51 4.40 17.98 -2.79
N ARG A 52 4.60 18.66 -3.93
CA ARG A 52 4.58 18.02 -5.25
C ARG A 52 5.70 16.97 -5.41
N THR A 53 6.89 17.28 -4.93
CA THR A 53 8.03 16.36 -4.99
C THR A 53 7.83 15.21 -4.02
N SER A 54 7.41 15.50 -2.78
CA SER A 54 7.10 14.49 -1.76
C SER A 54 6.01 13.52 -2.21
N MET A 55 4.93 14.02 -2.85
CA MET A 55 3.85 13.19 -3.39
C MET A 55 4.32 12.32 -4.56
N THR A 56 5.12 12.87 -5.48
CA THR A 56 5.69 12.10 -6.60
C THR A 56 6.57 10.97 -6.09
N VAL A 57 7.44 11.26 -5.13
CA VAL A 57 8.33 10.26 -4.53
C VAL A 57 7.53 9.21 -3.75
N ALA A 58 6.53 9.62 -2.97
CA ALA A 58 5.63 8.70 -2.28
C ALA A 58 4.88 7.77 -3.25
N LEU A 59 4.40 8.28 -4.38
CA LEU A 59 3.78 7.45 -5.43
C LEU A 59 4.77 6.43 -5.99
N PHE A 60 6.01 6.84 -6.30
CA PHE A 60 7.02 5.91 -6.80
C PHE A 60 7.37 4.83 -5.77
N MET A 61 7.53 5.21 -4.50
CA MET A 61 7.78 4.28 -3.40
C MET A 61 6.68 3.23 -3.28
N ASN A 62 5.43 3.69 -3.23
CA ASN A 62 4.25 2.82 -3.09
C ASN A 62 3.99 1.94 -4.31
N ILE A 63 4.22 2.44 -5.52
CA ILE A 63 4.14 1.61 -6.74
C ILE A 63 5.22 0.53 -6.70
N ALA A 64 6.46 0.89 -6.37
CA ALA A 64 7.57 -0.06 -6.31
C ALA A 64 7.36 -1.13 -5.23
N SER A 65 7.02 -0.72 -4.00
CA SER A 65 6.73 -1.65 -2.90
C SER A 65 5.47 -2.48 -3.18
N GLY A 66 4.43 -1.87 -3.77
CA GLY A 66 3.19 -2.55 -4.15
C GLY A 66 3.41 -3.64 -5.20
N ILE A 67 4.25 -3.42 -6.22
CA ILE A 67 4.59 -4.46 -7.21
C ILE A 67 5.30 -5.63 -6.54
N VAL A 68 6.30 -5.35 -5.70
CA VAL A 68 7.08 -6.42 -5.06
C VAL A 68 6.23 -7.19 -4.06
N ASN A 69 5.42 -6.49 -3.26
CA ASN A 69 4.46 -7.11 -2.34
C ASN A 69 3.39 -7.90 -3.09
N GLY A 70 2.92 -7.41 -4.25
CA GLY A 70 2.00 -8.13 -5.12
C GLY A 70 2.54 -9.47 -5.61
N ILE A 71 3.84 -9.52 -5.96
CA ILE A 71 4.52 -10.78 -6.32
C ILE A 71 4.66 -11.68 -5.10
N LEU A 72 5.04 -11.12 -3.94
CA LEU A 72 5.16 -11.85 -2.67
C LEU A 72 3.83 -12.43 -2.19
N LEU A 73 2.68 -11.82 -2.53
CA LEU A 73 1.36 -12.34 -2.18
C LEU A 73 1.12 -13.76 -2.73
N ILE A 74 1.73 -14.11 -3.87
CA ILE A 74 1.68 -15.46 -4.43
C ILE A 74 2.39 -16.46 -3.50
N LEU A 75 3.50 -16.04 -2.87
CA LEU A 75 4.27 -16.85 -1.93
C LEU A 75 3.63 -16.90 -0.53
N LEU A 76 2.90 -15.84 -0.13
CA LEU A 76 2.20 -15.74 1.15
C LEU A 76 1.15 -16.84 1.34
N GLN A 77 0.56 -17.36 0.26
CA GLN A 77 -0.51 -18.36 0.32
C GLN A 77 -0.13 -19.63 1.08
N ARG A 78 1.17 -19.96 1.17
CA ARG A 78 1.65 -21.15 1.89
C ARG A 78 2.11 -20.89 3.31
N THR A 79 2.77 -19.76 3.59
CA THR A 79 3.40 -19.47 4.89
C THR A 79 3.29 -17.99 5.28
N PRO A 80 2.08 -17.48 5.59
CA PRO A 80 1.83 -16.04 5.75
C PRO A 80 2.63 -15.40 6.89
N PHE A 81 2.81 -16.10 8.02
CA PHE A 81 3.53 -15.57 9.19
C PHE A 81 5.02 -15.31 8.93
N VAL A 82 5.63 -16.01 7.98
CA VAL A 82 7.05 -15.81 7.62
C VAL A 82 7.18 -14.69 6.60
N TRP A 83 6.29 -14.65 5.61
CA TRP A 83 6.42 -13.70 4.50
C TRP A 83 5.95 -12.29 4.84
N LEU A 84 5.03 -12.10 5.80
CA LEU A 84 4.54 -10.79 6.22
C LEU A 84 5.66 -9.88 6.79
N PRO A 85 6.49 -10.33 7.76
CA PRO A 85 7.62 -9.51 8.21
C PRO A 85 8.68 -9.30 7.12
N ILE A 86 8.87 -10.28 6.22
CA ILE A 86 9.79 -10.14 5.08
C ILE A 86 9.30 -9.04 4.13
N SER A 87 8.01 -9.03 3.76
CA SER A 87 7.43 -7.99 2.89
C SER A 87 7.55 -6.59 3.50
N PHE A 88 7.39 -6.48 4.82
CA PHE A 88 7.55 -5.22 5.53
C PHE A 88 8.99 -4.71 5.45
N ILE A 89 9.97 -5.55 5.76
CA ILE A 89 11.39 -5.20 5.67
C ILE A 89 11.75 -4.80 4.23
N LEU A 90 11.21 -5.53 3.24
CA LEU A 90 11.47 -5.25 1.85
C LEU A 90 10.90 -3.88 1.42
N SER A 91 9.71 -3.51 1.90
CA SER A 91 9.14 -2.17 1.68
C SER A 91 10.07 -1.08 2.19
N ILE A 92 10.55 -1.21 3.43
CA ILE A 92 11.50 -0.26 4.02
C ILE A 92 12.77 -0.14 3.18
N ILE A 93 13.32 -1.25 2.68
CA ILE A 93 14.53 -1.25 1.85
C ILE A 93 14.29 -0.52 0.52
N ILE A 94 13.14 -0.78 -0.13
CA ILE A 94 12.76 -0.13 -1.39
C ILE A 94 12.61 1.38 -1.19
N GLU A 95 11.90 1.78 -0.14
CA GLU A 95 11.69 3.19 0.21
C GLU A 95 12.99 3.89 0.57
N ALA A 96 13.88 3.21 1.29
CA ALA A 96 15.22 3.71 1.59
C ALA A 96 16.05 3.94 0.35
N PHE A 97 16.00 3.01 -0.60
CA PHE A 97 16.67 3.14 -1.88
C PHE A 97 16.13 4.35 -2.66
N VAL A 98 14.80 4.48 -2.76
CA VAL A 98 14.15 5.57 -3.49
C VAL A 98 14.48 6.93 -2.86
N LEU A 99 14.28 7.11 -1.55
CA LEU A 99 14.55 8.40 -0.90
C LEU A 99 16.03 8.79 -0.96
N THR A 100 16.94 7.82 -0.85
CA THR A 100 18.38 8.07 -1.00
C THR A 100 18.77 8.39 -2.44
N TYR A 101 18.07 7.83 -3.43
CA TYR A 101 18.24 8.20 -4.84
C TYR A 101 17.85 9.66 -5.09
N PHE A 102 16.75 10.13 -4.49
CA PHE A 102 16.28 11.52 -4.66
C PHE A 102 17.02 12.55 -3.81
N LYS A 103 17.54 12.19 -2.63
CA LYS A 103 18.25 13.11 -1.73
C LYS A 103 19.43 12.42 -1.04
N ARG A 104 20.51 12.21 -1.79
CA ARG A 104 21.66 11.38 -1.40
C ARG A 104 22.43 11.90 -0.18
N ASP A 105 22.53 13.22 -0.03
CA ASP A 105 23.30 13.86 1.06
C ASP A 105 22.56 13.87 2.41
N ALA A 106 21.28 13.49 2.43
CA ALA A 106 20.41 13.57 3.61
C ALA A 106 20.11 12.18 4.22
N PHE A 107 21.07 11.24 4.20
CA PHE A 107 20.86 9.85 4.61
C PHE A 107 20.20 9.68 6.00
N ARG A 108 20.65 10.43 7.02
CA ARG A 108 20.04 10.39 8.36
C ARG A 108 18.60 10.89 8.37
N GLN A 109 18.32 11.96 7.61
CA GLN A 109 16.96 12.50 7.47
C GLN A 109 16.07 11.51 6.72
N ASN A 110 16.60 10.83 5.70
CA ASN A 110 15.89 9.83 4.92
C ASN A 110 15.49 8.63 5.80
N ILE A 111 16.42 8.06 6.59
CA ILE A 111 16.12 6.94 7.51
C ILE A 111 14.98 7.29 8.48
N MET A 112 15.06 8.46 9.14
CA MET A 112 14.01 8.88 10.07
C MET A 112 12.68 9.10 9.36
N SER A 113 12.70 9.65 8.15
CA SER A 113 11.50 9.86 7.35
C SER A 113 10.87 8.54 6.94
N ILE A 114 11.65 7.56 6.47
CA ILE A 114 11.16 6.23 6.06
C ILE A 114 10.44 5.53 7.21
N PHE A 115 11.07 5.55 8.40
CA PHE A 115 10.49 4.89 9.56
C PHE A 115 9.17 5.54 9.97
N LEU A 116 9.10 6.86 10.01
CA LEU A 116 7.89 7.59 10.38
C LEU A 116 6.77 7.44 9.35
N VAL A 117 7.12 7.48 8.07
CA VAL A 117 6.20 7.32 6.95
C VAL A 117 5.57 5.92 6.97
N ASN A 118 6.38 4.86 7.03
CA ASN A 118 5.88 3.49 7.16
C ASN A 118 5.04 3.29 8.43
N LEU A 119 5.52 3.78 9.57
CA LEU A 119 4.83 3.61 10.85
C LEU A 119 3.45 4.29 10.82
N ALA A 120 3.38 5.50 10.27
CA ALA A 120 2.12 6.22 10.15
C ALA A 120 1.18 5.56 9.15
N SER A 121 1.65 5.13 7.98
CA SER A 121 0.88 4.33 7.03
C SER A 121 0.30 3.07 7.68
N TYR A 122 1.11 2.38 8.49
CA TYR A 122 0.68 1.19 9.23
C TYR A 122 -0.39 1.51 10.29
N ILE A 123 -0.20 2.56 11.08
CA ILE A 123 -1.12 2.96 12.15
C ILE A 123 -2.42 3.56 11.61
N LEU A 124 -2.35 4.37 10.55
CA LEU A 124 -3.50 5.12 10.04
C LEU A 124 -4.38 4.30 9.08
N LEU A 125 -3.79 3.38 8.32
CA LEU A 125 -4.50 2.65 7.27
C LEU A 125 -4.58 1.14 7.55
N ILE A 126 -3.45 0.49 7.84
CA ILE A 126 -3.40 -0.98 7.95
C ILE A 126 -4.07 -1.47 9.23
N LEU A 127 -3.73 -0.87 10.39
CA LEU A 127 -4.22 -1.30 11.69
C LEU A 127 -5.75 -1.12 11.85
N PRO A 128 -6.35 0.03 11.46
CA PRO A 128 -7.79 0.21 11.51
C PRO A 128 -8.51 -0.72 10.52
N ALA A 129 -7.99 -0.87 9.30
CA ALA A 129 -8.56 -1.80 8.32
C ALA A 129 -8.56 -3.24 8.83
N TYR A 130 -7.48 -3.67 9.50
CA TYR A 130 -7.43 -4.97 10.15
C TYR A 130 -8.42 -5.09 11.31
N TYR A 131 -8.49 -4.09 12.20
CA TYR A 131 -9.38 -4.11 13.36
C TYR A 131 -10.86 -4.18 12.95
N PHE A 132 -11.30 -3.30 12.04
CA PHE A 132 -12.67 -3.27 11.55
C PHE A 132 -13.01 -4.43 10.59
N GLY A 133 -12.02 -4.97 9.86
CA GLY A 133 -12.22 -6.08 8.93
C GLY A 133 -12.22 -7.47 9.59
N SER A 134 -11.62 -7.60 10.78
CA SER A 134 -11.52 -8.88 11.52
C SER A 134 -12.66 -9.11 12.52
N HIS A 135 -13.44 -8.07 12.84
CA HIS A 135 -14.63 -8.17 13.68
C HIS A 135 -15.88 -8.05 12.80
N PRO A 136 -16.68 -9.12 12.65
CA PRO A 136 -17.90 -9.11 11.85
C PRO A 136 -19.00 -8.22 12.46
#